data_AF-A0A2S6R1N8-F1
#
_entry.id   AF-A0A2S6R1N8-F1
#
_cell.length_a   1.000
_cell.length_b   1.000
_cell.length_c   1.000
_cell.angle_alpha   90.00
_cell.angle_beta   90.00
_cell.angle_gamma   90.00
#
_symmetry.space_group_name_H-M   'P 1'
#
loop_
_entity.id
_entity.type
_entity.pdbx_description
1 polymer ?
#
loop_
_entity_poly.entity_id
_entity_poly.type
_entity_poly.pdbx_seq_one_letter_code
_entity_poly.pdbx_strand_id
1 'polypeptide(L)'
;GNDTLSGGTGDDEIPGGTGNDIMSGGTGIDNFTFASTSDGEANPGDNADIIGGGFHNIISDFTSGTDKISLTDSNFNLSSLSAGSNFLTIAVQFDGTNTAASGSTPYLVVDSTKTLYFDGNGADGTGYTVMTENTRDAPAITDILLV
;
A
#
# COMPACT_ATOMS: atom_id res chain seq x y z
N GLY A 1 -5.23 -7.92 13.74
CA GLY A 1 -5.26 -7.25 15.05
C GLY A 1 -4.29 -6.10 14.91
N ASN A 2 -3.59 -5.66 15.95
CA ASN A 2 -2.35 -4.92 15.70
C ASN A 2 -1.23 -5.93 15.93
N ASP A 3 -0.71 -6.49 14.86
CA ASP A 3 0.18 -7.64 14.89
C ASP A 3 1.62 -7.25 14.51
N THR A 4 2.58 -8.09 14.93
CA THR A 4 3.96 -8.02 14.45
C THR A 4 4.26 -9.32 13.72
N LEU A 5 4.45 -9.24 12.42
CA LEU A 5 4.61 -10.38 11.52
C LEU A 5 6.05 -10.41 10.99
N SER A 6 6.64 -11.62 10.97
CA SER A 6 7.99 -11.85 10.48
C SER A 6 8.01 -13.14 9.66
N GLY A 7 8.46 -13.06 8.40
CA GLY A 7 8.71 -14.22 7.53
C GLY A 7 9.97 -14.99 7.96
N GLY A 8 11.08 -14.26 8.07
CA GLY A 8 12.34 -14.79 8.56
C GLY A 8 13.28 -15.16 7.43
N THR A 9 13.45 -16.45 7.15
CA THR A 9 14.34 -16.91 6.07
C THR A 9 13.56 -17.75 5.08
N GLY A 10 13.70 -17.46 3.79
CA GLY A 10 12.95 -18.12 2.73
C GLY A 10 12.03 -17.13 2.03
N ASP A 11 11.28 -17.62 1.05
CA ASP A 11 10.29 -16.81 0.35
C ASP A 11 8.96 -16.95 1.10
N ASP A 12 8.53 -15.89 1.78
CA ASP A 12 7.38 -15.93 2.68
C ASP A 12 6.15 -15.18 2.15
N GLU A 13 4.95 -15.70 2.45
CA GLU A 13 3.68 -14.98 2.25
C GLU A 13 3.24 -14.36 3.58
N ILE A 14 3.14 -13.03 3.61
CA ILE A 14 2.85 -12.26 4.82
C ILE A 14 1.54 -11.50 4.63
N PRO A 15 0.42 -11.96 5.22
CA PRO A 15 -0.86 -11.27 5.11
C PRO A 15 -0.89 -10.08 6.08
N GLY A 16 -1.17 -8.88 5.58
CA GLY A 16 -1.36 -7.70 6.44
C GLY A 16 -2.63 -7.86 7.28
N GLY A 17 -3.78 -7.99 6.63
CA GLY A 17 -5.06 -8.12 7.33
C GLY A 17 -5.50 -6.82 7.99
N THR A 18 -6.45 -6.93 8.93
CA THR A 18 -7.07 -5.77 9.59
C THR A 18 -6.26 -5.29 10.79
N GLY A 19 -6.20 -3.97 10.97
CA GLY A 19 -5.51 -3.28 12.06
C GLY A 19 -4.13 -2.77 11.65
N ASN A 20 -3.37 -2.26 12.63
CA ASN A 20 -2.08 -1.64 12.37
C ASN A 20 -0.96 -2.67 12.56
N ASP A 21 -0.45 -3.21 11.45
CA ASP A 21 0.52 -4.29 11.50
C ASP A 21 1.94 -3.80 11.20
N ILE A 22 2.92 -4.37 11.89
CA ILE A 22 4.34 -4.20 11.58
C ILE A 22 4.83 -5.51 10.97
N MET A 23 5.28 -5.45 9.73
CA MET A 23 5.68 -6.61 8.94
C MET A 23 7.16 -6.56 8.59
N SER A 24 7.80 -7.73 8.56
CA SER A 24 9.17 -7.94 8.07
C SER A 24 9.22 -9.22 7.26
N GLY A 25 9.76 -9.13 6.04
CA GLY A 25 10.01 -10.29 5.19
C GLY A 25 11.20 -11.10 5.70
N GLY A 26 12.30 -10.40 5.99
CA GLY A 26 13.57 -10.99 6.35
C GLY A 26 14.43 -11.20 5.10
N THR A 27 14.89 -12.43 4.89
CA THR A 27 15.71 -12.78 3.71
C THR A 27 14.95 -13.69 2.77
N GLY A 28 14.82 -13.31 1.51
CA GLY A 28 14.16 -14.10 0.47
C GLY A 28 13.43 -13.18 -0.49
N ILE A 29 12.52 -13.75 -1.27
CA ILE A 29 11.53 -13.02 -2.06
C ILE A 29 10.21 -13.10 -1.31
N ASP A 30 9.88 -12.04 -0.59
CA ASP A 30 8.71 -12.03 0.29
C ASP A 30 7.51 -11.37 -0.39
N ASN A 31 6.30 -11.83 -0.07
CA ASN A 31 5.06 -11.33 -0.64
C ASN A 31 4.10 -10.84 0.46
N PHE A 32 3.97 -9.52 0.57
CA PHE A 32 3.04 -8.87 1.49
C PHE A 32 1.67 -8.73 0.84
N THR A 33 0.66 -9.39 1.39
CA THR A 33 -0.66 -9.49 0.77
C THR A 33 -1.68 -8.62 1.47
N PHE A 34 -2.38 -7.78 0.69
CA PHE A 34 -3.51 -6.99 1.12
C PHE A 34 -4.74 -7.39 0.32
N ALA A 35 -5.74 -7.92 1.02
CA ALA A 35 -6.96 -8.46 0.45
C ALA A 35 -8.12 -7.46 0.53
N SER A 36 -8.00 -6.33 1.22
CA SER A 36 -9.06 -5.33 1.34
C SER A 36 -8.53 -3.90 1.30
N THR A 37 -9.36 -2.96 0.88
CA THR A 37 -9.10 -1.51 1.04
C THR A 37 -9.17 -1.06 2.49
N SER A 38 -9.58 -1.95 3.41
CA SER A 38 -9.60 -1.74 4.85
C SER A 38 -8.44 -2.44 5.57
N ASP A 39 -7.55 -3.12 4.84
CA ASP A 39 -6.36 -3.70 5.46
C ASP A 39 -5.44 -2.56 5.88
N GLY A 40 -5.01 -2.53 7.14
CA GLY A 40 -4.37 -1.35 7.75
C GLY A 40 -5.29 -0.46 8.58
N GLU A 41 -6.62 -0.59 8.44
CA GLU A 41 -7.54 0.22 9.24
C GLU A 41 -7.70 -0.38 10.65
N ALA A 42 -7.28 0.35 11.69
CA ALA A 42 -7.57 0.01 13.07
C ALA A 42 -9.07 0.02 13.40
N ASN A 43 -9.85 0.89 12.73
CA ASN A 43 -11.30 1.01 12.89
C ASN A 43 -11.97 1.12 11.50
N PRO A 44 -12.67 0.07 11.03
CA PRO A 44 -13.36 0.10 9.75
C PRO A 44 -14.37 1.26 9.68
N GLY A 45 -14.17 2.21 8.76
CA GLY A 45 -15.05 3.35 8.53
C GLY A 45 -14.57 4.71 9.07
N ASP A 46 -13.41 4.76 9.73
CA ASP A 46 -12.67 6.02 9.90
C ASP A 46 -11.89 6.28 8.60
N ASN A 47 -12.52 6.94 7.63
CA ASN A 47 -11.95 7.42 6.35
C ASN A 47 -10.77 8.42 6.51
N ALA A 48 -10.10 8.43 7.66
CA ALA A 48 -9.07 9.37 8.03
C ALA A 48 -7.81 8.63 8.47
N ASP A 49 -7.34 7.71 7.62
CA ASP A 49 -5.95 7.26 7.71
C ASP A 49 -5.04 8.38 7.17
N ILE A 50 -4.91 9.39 8.00
CA ILE A 50 -4.01 10.53 7.78
C ILE A 50 -2.61 10.02 8.12
N ILE A 51 -1.67 10.18 7.19
CA ILE A 51 -0.25 9.94 7.49
C ILE A 51 0.16 10.85 8.65
N GLY A 52 0.55 10.23 9.76
CA GLY A 52 0.85 10.91 11.02
C GLY A 52 -0.21 10.72 12.12
N GLY A 53 -1.37 10.12 11.80
CA GLY A 53 -2.35 9.62 12.77
C GLY A 53 -1.90 8.32 13.47
N GLY A 54 -1.01 7.56 12.84
CA GLY A 54 -0.43 6.33 13.39
C GLY A 54 -1.32 5.09 13.21
N PHE A 55 -2.18 5.08 12.20
CA PHE A 55 -3.18 4.03 11.97
C PHE A 55 -3.02 3.32 10.62
N HIS A 56 -1.78 2.90 10.30
CA HIS A 56 -1.47 2.22 9.03
C HIS A 56 -0.43 1.11 9.22
N ASN A 57 -0.33 0.21 8.22
CA ASN A 57 0.65 -0.87 8.22
C ASN A 57 2.07 -0.37 7.91
N ILE A 58 3.08 -1.00 8.50
CA ILE A 58 4.48 -0.71 8.25
C ILE A 58 5.19 -1.97 7.76
N ILE A 59 5.78 -1.93 6.56
CA ILE A 59 6.76 -2.93 6.14
C ILE A 59 8.15 -2.40 6.45
N SER A 60 8.79 -3.03 7.43
CA SER A 60 10.01 -2.53 8.06
C SER A 60 11.30 -2.82 7.25
N ASP A 61 11.23 -3.72 6.28
CA ASP A 61 12.38 -4.16 5.49
C ASP A 61 12.01 -4.43 4.03
N PHE A 62 11.06 -3.71 3.44
CA PHE A 62 10.75 -3.90 2.03
C PHE A 62 11.99 -3.63 1.15
N THR A 63 12.33 -4.53 0.22
CA THR A 63 13.38 -4.35 -0.80
C THR A 63 12.79 -4.43 -2.21
N SER A 64 12.74 -3.26 -2.85
CA SER A 64 12.25 -3.13 -4.22
C SER A 64 13.08 -3.96 -5.20
N GLY A 65 12.42 -4.55 -6.19
CA GLY A 65 13.02 -5.48 -7.15
C GLY A 65 13.20 -6.90 -6.62
N THR A 66 13.06 -7.13 -5.32
CA THR A 66 13.07 -8.47 -4.71
C THR A 66 11.66 -8.81 -4.23
N ASP A 67 11.18 -8.06 -3.24
CA ASP A 67 9.89 -8.32 -2.58
C ASP A 67 8.70 -7.90 -3.44
N LYS A 68 7.52 -8.37 -3.05
CA LYS A 68 6.25 -8.11 -3.71
C LYS A 68 5.18 -7.63 -2.74
N ILE A 69 4.29 -6.78 -3.26
CA ILE A 69 3.04 -6.41 -2.61
C ILE A 69 1.91 -6.90 -3.49
N SER A 70 1.14 -7.87 -3.01
CA SER A 70 0.00 -8.43 -3.74
C SER A 70 -1.30 -7.79 -3.29
N LEU A 71 -2.10 -7.35 -4.26
CA LEU A 71 -3.41 -6.74 -4.06
C LEU A 71 -4.46 -7.53 -4.82
N THR A 72 -5.59 -7.83 -4.17
CA THR A 72 -6.71 -8.52 -4.83
C THR A 72 -7.47 -7.58 -5.76
N ASP A 73 -7.30 -7.71 -7.09
CA ASP A 73 -7.83 -6.75 -8.08
C ASP A 73 -9.32 -6.44 -7.88
N SER A 74 -10.14 -7.48 -7.65
CA SER A 74 -11.59 -7.32 -7.47
C SER A 74 -11.99 -6.38 -6.33
N ASN A 75 -11.12 -6.20 -5.33
CA ASN A 75 -11.37 -5.35 -4.17
C ASN A 75 -10.82 -3.94 -4.36
N PHE A 76 -9.87 -3.74 -5.28
CA PHE A 76 -9.28 -2.44 -5.61
C PHE A 76 -9.81 -1.86 -6.93
N ASN A 77 -10.58 -2.62 -7.72
CA ASN A 77 -11.13 -2.20 -9.01
C ASN A 77 -10.04 -1.73 -10.00
N LEU A 78 -8.93 -2.47 -10.07
CA LEU A 78 -7.75 -2.16 -10.86
C LEU A 78 -7.57 -3.15 -12.03
N SER A 79 -8.44 -3.09 -13.04
CA SER A 79 -8.42 -4.06 -14.18
C SER A 79 -7.07 -4.29 -14.89
N SER A 80 -6.12 -3.36 -14.76
CA SER A 80 -4.71 -3.59 -15.08
C SER A 80 -3.82 -2.59 -14.34
N LEU A 81 -2.59 -3.01 -14.05
CA LEU A 81 -1.56 -2.13 -13.51
C LEU A 81 -0.75 -1.51 -14.65
N SER A 82 -0.76 -0.17 -14.75
CA SER A 82 0.02 0.55 -15.74
C SER A 82 0.49 1.90 -15.20
N ALA A 83 1.78 2.19 -15.37
CA ALA A 83 2.41 3.41 -14.89
C ALA A 83 1.78 4.62 -15.59
N GLY A 84 1.42 5.63 -14.80
CA GLY A 84 0.75 6.84 -15.29
C GLY A 84 -0.75 6.66 -15.61
N SER A 85 -1.29 5.44 -15.55
CA SER A 85 -2.74 5.19 -15.65
C SER A 85 -3.35 4.85 -14.30
N ASN A 86 -2.86 3.81 -13.63
CA ASN A 86 -3.35 3.37 -12.32
C ASN A 86 -2.24 3.27 -11.27
N PHE A 87 -0.98 3.50 -11.65
CA PHE A 87 0.14 3.53 -10.72
C PHE A 87 0.91 4.84 -10.88
N LEU A 88 1.09 5.57 -9.79
CA LEU A 88 1.73 6.88 -9.76
C LEU A 88 2.82 6.91 -8.71
N THR A 89 3.93 7.57 -9.04
CA THR A 89 4.96 7.93 -8.06
C THR A 89 5.05 9.44 -8.01
N ILE A 90 4.92 10.01 -6.81
CA ILE A 90 4.89 11.46 -6.59
C ILE A 90 6.00 11.91 -5.64
N ALA A 91 6.50 13.13 -5.84
CA ALA A 91 7.64 13.68 -5.09
C ALA A 91 7.24 14.47 -3.83
N VAL A 92 5.98 14.39 -3.43
CA VAL A 92 5.41 15.02 -2.24
C VAL A 92 4.55 14.00 -1.51
N GLN A 93 4.24 14.21 -0.24
CA GLN A 93 3.30 13.36 0.48
C GLN A 93 1.92 13.39 -0.20
N PHE A 94 1.30 12.21 -0.30
CA PHE A 94 -0.06 12.11 -0.84
C PHE A 94 -1.07 12.57 0.21
N ASP A 95 -1.98 13.47 -0.18
CA ASP A 95 -3.06 13.99 0.67
C ASP A 95 -4.45 13.84 0.03
N GLY A 96 -4.55 13.06 -1.05
CA GLY A 96 -5.77 12.89 -1.81
C GLY A 96 -6.12 14.07 -2.73
N THR A 97 -5.38 15.18 -2.72
CA THR A 97 -5.63 16.35 -3.60
C THR A 97 -4.52 16.57 -4.63
N ASN A 98 -3.47 15.74 -4.61
CA ASN A 98 -2.33 15.88 -5.51
C ASN A 98 -2.77 15.71 -6.97
N THR A 99 -2.49 16.72 -7.81
CA THR A 99 -2.92 16.78 -9.21
C THR A 99 -2.43 15.61 -10.07
N ALA A 100 -1.34 14.95 -9.68
CA ALA A 100 -0.83 13.78 -10.39
C ALA A 100 -1.79 12.58 -10.36
N ALA A 101 -2.66 12.49 -9.35
CA ALA A 101 -3.74 11.49 -9.20
C ALA A 101 -5.12 12.09 -9.54
N SER A 102 -5.17 13.07 -10.46
CA SER A 102 -6.43 13.70 -10.86
C SER A 102 -7.15 12.87 -11.93
N GLY A 103 -8.27 12.27 -11.54
CA GLY A 103 -9.13 11.44 -12.38
C GLY A 103 -10.32 10.93 -11.58
N SER A 104 -11.31 10.31 -12.23
CA SER A 104 -12.40 9.56 -11.55
C SER A 104 -12.14 8.05 -11.62
N THR A 105 -10.86 7.67 -11.61
CA THR A 105 -10.39 6.29 -11.69
C THR A 105 -9.55 5.97 -10.47
N PRO A 106 -9.52 4.70 -10.02
CA PRO A 106 -8.70 4.32 -8.90
C PRO A 106 -7.21 4.37 -9.23
N TYR A 107 -6.40 4.83 -8.28
CA TYR A 107 -4.94 4.89 -8.38
C TYR A 107 -4.27 4.19 -7.20
N LEU A 108 -3.16 3.53 -7.49
CA LEU A 108 -2.11 3.27 -6.51
C LEU A 108 -1.10 4.41 -6.58
N VAL A 109 -0.83 5.02 -5.44
CA VAL A 109 0.12 6.13 -5.33
C VAL A 109 1.25 5.71 -4.42
N VAL A 110 2.49 5.93 -4.86
CA VAL A 110 3.68 5.88 -4.00
C VAL A 110 4.23 7.28 -3.86
N ASP A 111 4.39 7.75 -2.64
CA ASP A 111 4.75 9.13 -2.37
C ASP A 111 6.22 9.31 -1.94
N SER A 112 6.59 10.55 -1.56
CA SER A 112 7.94 10.85 -1.10
C SER A 112 8.33 10.17 0.22
N THR A 113 7.37 9.67 0.99
CA THR A 113 7.60 8.95 2.25
C THR A 113 7.67 7.44 2.06
N LYS A 114 7.69 6.96 0.81
CA LYS A 114 7.71 5.52 0.44
C LYS A 114 6.42 4.79 0.82
N THR A 115 5.36 5.56 1.02
CA THR A 115 4.06 5.04 1.41
C THR A 115 3.28 4.68 0.17
N LEU A 116 2.69 3.48 0.17
CA LEU A 116 1.73 3.05 -0.84
C LEU A 116 0.32 3.39 -0.37
N TYR A 117 -0.43 4.07 -1.23
CA TYR A 117 -1.84 4.40 -1.03
C TYR A 117 -2.68 3.74 -2.10
N PHE A 118 -3.93 3.45 -1.75
CA PHE A 118 -4.98 3.20 -2.71
C PHE A 118 -5.96 4.37 -2.68
N ASP A 119 -6.10 5.09 -3.77
CA ASP A 119 -7.09 6.14 -3.97
C ASP A 119 -8.23 5.58 -4.83
N GLY A 120 -9.40 5.32 -4.23
CA GLY A 120 -10.48 4.57 -4.88
C GLY A 120 -11.40 5.42 -5.77
N ASN A 121 -11.48 6.73 -5.51
CA ASN A 121 -12.35 7.71 -6.18
C ASN A 121 -11.55 8.72 -7.03
N GLY A 122 -10.24 8.84 -6.81
CA GLY A 122 -9.38 9.83 -7.44
C GLY A 122 -9.38 11.17 -6.68
N ALA A 123 -8.48 12.09 -7.06
CA ALA A 123 -8.07 13.24 -6.25
C ALA A 123 -9.17 14.29 -5.88
N ASP A 124 -10.06 13.94 -4.95
CA ASP A 124 -11.04 14.85 -4.32
C ASP A 124 -10.74 15.17 -2.85
N GLY A 125 -9.59 14.69 -2.33
CA GLY A 125 -9.16 14.86 -0.94
C GLY A 125 -9.78 13.87 0.04
N THR A 126 -10.58 12.92 -0.43
CA THR A 126 -11.20 11.85 0.36
C THR A 126 -11.05 10.51 -0.36
N GLY A 127 -11.38 9.39 0.30
CA GLY A 127 -11.51 8.10 -0.38
C GLY A 127 -10.19 7.42 -0.76
N TYR A 128 -9.08 7.87 -0.17
CA TYR A 128 -7.82 7.15 -0.18
C TYR A 128 -7.56 6.41 1.13
N THR A 129 -6.90 5.26 1.03
CA THR A 129 -6.42 4.42 2.12
C THR A 129 -4.90 4.39 2.08
N VAL A 130 -4.25 4.46 3.24
CA VAL A 130 -2.83 4.12 3.36
C VAL A 130 -2.70 2.60 3.43
N MET A 131 -2.14 1.99 2.40
CA MET A 131 -1.95 0.53 2.39
C MET A 131 -0.78 0.16 3.30
N THR A 132 0.37 0.80 3.10
CA THR A 132 1.56 0.57 3.91
C THR A 132 2.63 1.64 3.75
N GLU A 133 3.31 1.97 4.84
CA GLU A 133 4.57 2.69 4.85
C GLU A 133 5.76 1.71 4.76
N ASN A 134 6.63 1.90 3.77
CA ASN A 134 7.81 1.06 3.57
C ASN A 134 9.06 1.78 4.06
N THR A 135 9.69 1.33 5.14
CA THR A 135 10.75 2.13 5.77
C THR A 135 12.09 2.03 5.04
N ARG A 136 12.35 0.90 4.37
CA ARG A 136 13.59 0.64 3.61
C ARG A 136 13.53 1.20 2.18
N ASP A 137 12.84 0.54 1.26
CA ASP A 137 12.73 1.00 -0.13
C ASP A 137 11.29 1.37 -0.50
N ALA A 138 11.12 2.32 -1.42
CA ALA A 138 9.82 2.62 -2.00
C ALA A 138 9.41 1.53 -3.00
N PRO A 139 8.16 1.04 -2.97
CA PRO A 139 7.67 0.13 -3.99
C PRO A 139 7.68 0.75 -5.39
N ALA A 140 8.14 0.00 -6.38
CA ALA A 140 7.99 0.33 -7.78
C ALA A 140 6.80 -0.45 -8.38
N ILE A 141 6.34 -0.05 -9.57
CA ILE A 141 5.28 -0.77 -10.28
C ILE A 141 5.61 -2.25 -10.51
N THR A 142 6.90 -2.59 -10.65
CA THR A 142 7.39 -3.97 -10.82
C THR A 142 7.27 -4.82 -9.55
N ASP A 143 6.98 -4.19 -8.42
CA ASP A 143 6.85 -4.85 -7.13
C ASP A 143 5.39 -5.09 -6.74
N ILE A 144 4.45 -4.47 -7.45
CA ILE A 144 3.02 -4.64 -7.20
C ILE A 144 2.48 -5.75 -8.09
N LEU A 145 1.76 -6.68 -7.47
CA LEU A 145 1.05 -7.75 -8.15
C LEU A 145 -0.45 -7.57 -7.95
N LEU A 146 -1.22 -7.72 -9.03
CA LEU A 146 -2.67 -7.84 -8.97
C LEU A 146 -3.01 -9.32 -9.11
N VAL A 147 -3.75 -9.85 -8.12
CA VAL A 147 -4.10 -11.28 -8.02
C VAL A 147 -5.61 -11.51 -7.98
#